data_AF-A0A518H4C3-F1
#
_entry.id   AF-A0A518H4C3-F1
#
_cell.length_a   1.000
_cell.length_b   1.000
_cell.length_c   1.000
_cell.angle_alpha   90.00
_cell.angle_beta   90.00
_cell.angle_gamma   90.00
#
_symmetry.space_group_name_H-M   'P 1'
#
loop_
_entity.id
_entity.type
_entity.pdbx_description
1 polymer ?
#
loop_
_entity_poly.entity_id
_entity_poly.type
_entity_poly.pdbx_seq_one_letter_code
_entity_poly.pdbx_strand_id
1 'polypeptide(L)'
;MSRTGTVIAGTLKPDGTLELDEKPNLAPGRVQVIVQPLSPSAPTGRGLVEVMDEIRANQRARGYQGRSLAEMQAEETARQEEDAEYERRWDALWGGPPSPPAGQE
;
A
#
# COMPACT_ATOMS: atom_id res chain seq x y z
N MET A 1 -6.54 -15.19 -46.82
CA MET A 1 -5.26 -14.52 -47.10
C MET A 1 -4.49 -14.42 -45.79
N SER A 2 -3.63 -15.40 -45.48
CA SER A 2 -2.85 -15.38 -44.25
C SER A 2 -1.69 -14.40 -44.39
N ARG A 3 -1.70 -13.31 -43.62
CA ARG A 3 -0.50 -12.49 -43.44
C ARG A 3 0.46 -13.28 -42.56
N THR A 4 1.61 -13.65 -43.10
CA THR A 4 2.78 -14.09 -42.34
C THR A 4 3.32 -12.89 -41.55
N GLY A 5 2.66 -12.56 -40.44
CA GLY A 5 3.13 -11.55 -39.48
C GLY A 5 4.06 -12.19 -38.45
N THR A 6 5.15 -11.51 -38.11
CA THR A 6 5.94 -11.84 -36.91
C THR A 6 5.35 -11.04 -35.76
N VAL A 7 4.98 -11.72 -34.67
CA VAL A 7 4.51 -11.07 -33.44
C VAL A 7 5.71 -10.93 -32.52
N ILE A 8 6.05 -9.69 -32.18
CA ILE A 8 7.18 -9.36 -31.30
C ILE A 8 6.61 -8.56 -30.13
N ALA A 9 6.97 -8.96 -28.91
CA ALA A 9 6.61 -8.20 -27.73
C ALA A 9 7.45 -6.91 -27.66
N GLY A 10 6.86 -5.88 -27.06
CA GLY A 10 7.52 -4.60 -26.91
C GLY A 10 6.78 -3.71 -25.92
N THR A 11 7.49 -2.72 -25.42
CA THR A 11 6.98 -1.75 -24.46
C THR A 11 6.71 -0.42 -25.16
N LEU A 12 5.47 0.06 -25.08
CA LEU A 12 5.11 1.42 -25.47
C LEU A 12 5.45 2.38 -24.33
N LYS A 13 6.42 3.26 -24.54
CA LYS A 13 6.84 4.27 -23.56
C LYS A 13 5.82 5.41 -23.45
N PRO A 14 5.82 6.17 -22.34
CA PRO A 14 4.95 7.34 -22.17
C PRO A 14 5.17 8.44 -23.22
N ASP A 15 6.35 8.50 -23.82
CA ASP A 15 6.70 9.44 -24.89
C ASP A 15 6.17 9.02 -26.28
N GLY A 16 5.50 7.86 -26.37
CA GLY A 16 4.97 7.31 -27.61
C GLY A 16 5.96 6.45 -28.41
N THR A 17 7.18 6.24 -27.92
CA THR A 17 8.17 5.36 -28.56
C THR A 17 7.87 3.89 -28.27
N LEU A 18 7.88 3.04 -29.30
CA LEU A 18 7.80 1.59 -29.16
C LEU A 18 9.21 0.99 -29.07
N GLU A 19 9.54 0.37 -27.95
CA GLU A 19 10.76 -0.42 -27.78
C GLU A 19 10.41 -1.90 -27.97
N LEU A 20 11.07 -2.57 -28.93
CA LEU A 20 10.87 -4.00 -29.16
C LEU A 20 11.82 -4.79 -28.26
N ASP A 21 11.32 -5.87 -27.66
CA ASP A 21 12.12 -6.72 -26.77
C ASP A 21 13.20 -7.49 -27.56
N GLU A 22 12.96 -7.72 -28.86
CA GLU A 22 13.88 -8.40 -29.77
C GLU A 22 13.91 -7.76 -31.16
N LYS A 23 15.01 -8.00 -31.88
CA LYS A 23 15.23 -7.46 -33.23
C LYS A 23 14.35 -8.22 -34.25
N PRO A 24 13.54 -7.52 -35.06
CA PRO A 24 12.77 -8.16 -36.12
C PRO A 24 13.68 -8.83 -37.15
N ASN A 25 13.44 -10.12 -37.41
CA ASN A 25 14.13 -10.86 -38.48
C ASN A 25 13.37 -10.69 -39.81
N LEU A 26 13.41 -9.48 -40.36
CA LEU A 26 12.77 -9.12 -41.62
C LEU A 26 13.79 -8.55 -42.61
N ALA A 27 13.57 -8.78 -43.90
CA ALA A 27 14.37 -8.13 -44.93
C ALA A 27 14.21 -6.60 -44.86
N PRO A 28 15.25 -5.81 -45.18
CA PRO A 28 15.15 -4.36 -45.21
C PRO A 28 14.02 -3.89 -46.12
N GLY A 29 13.13 -3.05 -45.60
CA GLY A 29 11.96 -2.56 -46.34
C GLY A 29 10.97 -1.82 -45.46
N ARG A 30 9.91 -1.26 -46.06
CA ARG A 30 8.82 -0.63 -45.33
C ARG A 30 7.98 -1.70 -44.61
N VAL A 31 7.72 -1.50 -43.33
CA VAL A 31 6.93 -2.42 -42.50
C VAL A 31 5.63 -1.76 -42.04
N GLN A 32 4.60 -2.56 -41.80
CA GLN A 32 3.37 -2.16 -41.12
C GLN A 32 3.41 -2.71 -39.70
N VAL A 33 3.23 -1.85 -38.69
CA VAL A 33 3.21 -2.23 -37.27
C VAL A 33 1.77 -2.23 -36.77
N ILE A 34 1.37 -3.29 -36.08
CA ILE A 34 0.09 -3.37 -35.37
C ILE A 34 0.43 -3.44 -33.88
N VAL A 35 0.04 -2.41 -33.12
CA VAL A 35 0.26 -2.36 -31.68
C VAL A 35 -1.01 -2.83 -31.00
N GLN A 36 -0.91 -3.91 -30.22
CA GLN A 36 -2.00 -4.40 -29.39
C GLN A 36 -1.61 -4.24 -27.93
N PRO A 37 -2.41 -3.53 -27.11
CA PRO A 37 -2.16 -3.46 -25.68
C PRO A 37 -2.32 -4.86 -25.09
N LEU A 38 -1.27 -5.35 -24.44
CA LEU A 38 -1.35 -6.56 -23.63
C LEU A 38 -1.92 -6.17 -22.26
N SER A 39 -2.84 -6.98 -21.73
CA SER A 39 -3.23 -6.82 -20.32
C SER A 39 -1.97 -6.92 -19.47
N PRO A 40 -1.76 -5.98 -18.51
CA PRO A 40 -0.63 -6.11 -17.61
C PRO A 40 -0.72 -7.50 -16.99
N SER A 41 0.37 -8.27 -17.10
CA SER A 41 0.47 -9.52 -16.34
C SER A 41 0.10 -9.16 -14.90
N ALA A 42 -0.88 -9.87 -14.33
CA ALA A 42 -1.20 -9.72 -12.92
C ALA A 42 0.12 -9.72 -12.14
N PRO A 43 0.29 -8.84 -11.14
CA PRO A 43 1.54 -8.76 -10.39
C PRO A 43 1.92 -10.18 -9.97
N THR A 44 3.10 -10.63 -10.40
CA THR A 44 3.60 -11.99 -10.19
C THR A 44 4.01 -12.26 -8.74
N GLY A 45 3.72 -11.32 -7.83
CA GLY A 45 3.99 -11.41 -6.41
C GLY A 45 2.71 -11.63 -5.62
N ARG A 46 2.82 -12.42 -4.54
CA ARG A 46 1.73 -12.60 -3.58
C ARG A 46 1.29 -11.24 -3.04
N GLY A 47 -0.02 -11.00 -3.03
CA GLY A 47 -0.59 -9.77 -2.48
C GLY A 47 -0.36 -9.68 -0.97
N LEU A 48 -0.37 -8.46 -0.42
CA LEU A 48 -0.26 -8.25 1.03
C LEU A 48 -1.29 -9.08 1.82
N VAL A 49 -2.52 -9.17 1.30
CA VAL A 49 -3.61 -9.94 1.91
C VAL A 49 -3.26 -11.43 1.96
N GLU A 50 -2.73 -12.00 0.89
CA GLU A 50 -2.34 -13.41 0.81
C GLU A 50 -1.21 -13.73 1.80
N VAL A 51 -0.26 -12.82 1.95
CA VAL A 51 0.82 -12.95 2.96
C VAL A 51 0.25 -12.91 4.37
N MET A 52 -0.70 -12.02 4.66
CA MET A 52 -1.34 -11.93 5.98
C MET A 52 -2.16 -13.20 6.31
N ASP A 53 -2.86 -13.76 5.34
CA ASP A 53 -3.62 -15.01 5.51
C ASP A 53 -2.70 -16.20 5.79
N GLU A 54 -1.56 -16.30 5.10
CA GLU A 54 -0.54 -17.31 5.36
C GLU A 54 0.03 -17.18 6.78
N ILE A 55 0.40 -15.96 7.20
CA ILE A 55 0.92 -15.72 8.56
C ILE A 55 -0.11 -16.15 9.60
N ARG A 56 -1.39 -15.81 9.40
CA ARG A 56 -2.48 -16.20 10.31
C ARG A 56 -2.65 -17.72 10.36
N ALA A 57 -2.62 -18.39 9.21
CA ALA A 57 -2.70 -19.85 9.14
C ALA A 57 -1.54 -20.52 9.88
N ASN A 58 -0.31 -20.06 9.64
CA ASN A 58 0.89 -20.57 10.31
C ASN A 58 0.89 -20.32 11.82
N GLN A 59 0.34 -19.18 12.27
CA GLN A 59 0.18 -18.92 13.70
C GLN A 59 -0.82 -19.88 14.35
N ARG A 60 -2.00 -20.11 13.73
CA ARG A 60 -2.98 -21.08 14.22
C ARG A 60 -2.42 -22.50 14.26
N ALA A 61 -1.68 -22.91 13.23
CA ALA A 61 -1.04 -24.23 13.18
C ALA A 61 -0.04 -24.45 14.32
N ARG A 62 0.61 -23.38 14.80
CA ARG A 62 1.50 -23.38 15.96
C ARG A 62 0.75 -23.26 17.31
N GLY A 63 -0.58 -23.24 17.29
CA GLY A 63 -1.40 -23.10 18.49
C GLY A 63 -1.49 -21.67 19.04
N TYR A 64 -1.00 -20.67 18.29
CA TYR A 64 -1.13 -19.27 18.70
C TYR A 64 -2.59 -18.82 18.52
N GLN A 65 -3.26 -18.53 19.63
CA GLN A 65 -4.65 -18.08 19.65
C GLN A 65 -4.81 -16.56 19.49
N GLY A 66 -3.73 -15.79 19.70
CA GLY A 66 -3.78 -14.33 19.73
C GLY A 66 -4.45 -13.78 20.99
N ARG A 67 -4.61 -12.46 21.04
CA ARG A 67 -5.37 -11.77 22.10
C ARG A 67 -6.87 -11.97 21.85
N SER A 68 -7.60 -12.28 22.91
CA SER A 68 -9.05 -12.30 22.92
C SER A 68 -9.62 -10.89 22.76
N LEU A 69 -10.91 -10.81 22.39
CA LEU A 69 -11.61 -9.53 22.29
C LEU A 69 -11.60 -8.78 23.64
N ALA A 70 -11.79 -9.50 24.74
CA ALA A 70 -11.79 -8.93 26.08
C ALA A 70 -10.42 -8.35 26.47
N GLU A 71 -9.33 -9.04 26.13
CA GLU A 71 -7.96 -8.53 26.36
C GLU A 71 -7.69 -7.28 25.53
N MET A 72 -8.10 -7.25 24.26
CA MET A 72 -7.94 -6.05 23.42
C MET A 72 -8.75 -4.87 23.94
N GLN A 73 -9.96 -5.11 24.43
CA GLN A 73 -10.81 -4.07 25.03
C GLN A 73 -10.22 -3.55 26.33
N ALA A 74 -9.72 -4.44 27.20
CA ALA A 74 -9.10 -4.06 28.45
C ALA A 74 -7.84 -3.19 28.24
N GLU A 75 -6.99 -3.56 27.26
CA GLU A 75 -5.81 -2.77 26.90
C GLU A 75 -6.18 -1.40 26.33
N GLU A 76 -7.20 -1.34 25.47
CA GLU A 76 -7.70 -0.07 24.93
C GLU A 76 -8.26 0.83 26.03
N THR A 77 -9.02 0.29 26.98
CA THR A 77 -9.52 1.05 28.14
C THR A 77 -8.38 1.55 29.01
N ALA A 78 -7.39 0.69 29.32
CA ALA A 78 -6.23 1.10 30.11
C ALA A 78 -5.45 2.24 29.44
N ARG A 79 -5.27 2.17 28.11
CA ARG A 79 -4.64 3.25 27.34
C ARG A 79 -5.43 4.55 27.40
N GLN A 80 -6.75 4.48 27.27
CA GLN A 80 -7.62 5.66 27.37
C GLN A 80 -7.60 6.29 28.77
N GLU A 81 -7.52 5.47 29.81
CA GLU A 81 -7.39 5.94 31.19
C GLU A 81 -6.04 6.65 31.41
N GLU A 82 -4.94 6.08 30.91
CA GLU A 82 -3.61 6.70 30.96
C GLU A 82 -3.58 8.03 30.20
N ASP A 83 -4.13 8.06 28.98
CA ASP A 83 -4.23 9.28 28.17
C ASP A 83 -5.07 10.36 28.91
N ALA A 84 -6.16 9.96 29.56
CA ALA A 84 -7.00 10.89 30.33
C ALA A 84 -6.31 11.39 31.61
N GLU A 85 -5.52 10.56 32.28
CA GLU A 85 -4.69 10.96 33.42
C GLU A 85 -3.61 11.96 33.00
N TYR A 86 -2.95 11.68 31.87
CA TYR A 86 -1.99 12.58 31.26
C TYR A 86 -2.62 13.94 30.97
N GLU A 87 -3.78 13.97 30.31
CA GLU A 87 -4.49 15.23 30.00
C GLU A 87 -4.82 16.02 31.27
N ARG A 88 -5.39 15.36 32.30
CA ARG A 88 -5.67 16.00 33.60
C ARG A 88 -4.42 16.59 34.26
N ARG A 89 -3.28 15.91 34.13
CA ARG A 89 -1.99 16.39 34.65
C ARG A 89 -1.51 17.62 33.89
N TRP A 90 -1.68 17.66 32.57
CA TRP A 90 -1.32 18.84 31.77
C TRP A 90 -2.22 20.03 32.08
N ASP A 91 -3.52 19.82 32.20
CA ASP A 91 -4.47 20.84 32.63
C ASP A 91 -4.11 21.42 34.01
N ALA A 92 -3.72 20.58 34.97
CA ALA A 92 -3.31 21.06 36.30
C ALA A 92 -2.02 21.90 36.26
N LEU A 93 -1.10 21.60 35.34
CA LEU A 93 0.18 22.31 35.21
C LEU A 93 0.06 23.62 34.42
N TRP A 94 -0.85 23.69 33.44
CA TRP A 94 -0.90 24.79 32.46
C TRP A 94 -2.28 25.45 32.29
N GLY A 95 -3.35 24.85 32.82
CA GLY A 95 -4.74 25.32 32.70
C GLY A 95 -5.22 26.23 33.83
N GLY A 96 -4.30 26.89 34.56
CA GLY A 96 -4.67 27.87 35.59
C GLY A 96 -5.51 29.04 35.03
N PRO A 97 -6.36 29.69 35.84
CA PRO A 97 -7.21 30.78 35.36
C PRO A 97 -6.34 31.90 34.75
N PRO A 98 -6.80 32.55 33.67
CA PRO A 98 -6.05 33.64 33.05
C PRO A 98 -5.75 34.72 34.10
N SER A 99 -4.50 35.19 34.13
CA SER A 99 -4.07 36.29 35.00
C SER A 99 -5.04 37.47 34.89
N PRO A 100 -5.46 38.09 36.01
CA PRO A 100 -6.33 39.25 35.95
C PRO A 100 -5.66 40.36 35.14
N PRO A 101 -6.42 41.16 34.37
CA PRO A 101 -5.85 42.21 33.54
C PRO A 101 -5.04 43.16 34.42
N ALA A 102 -3.77 43.36 34.07
CA ALA A 102 -2.91 44.33 34.72
C ALA A 102 -3.62 45.70 34.69
N GLY A 103 -3.78 46.28 35.88
CA GLY A 103 -4.49 47.54 36.08
C GLY A 103 -3.98 48.62 35.14
N GLN A 104 -4.94 49.36 34.57
CA GLN A 104 -4.71 50.64 33.93
C GLN A 104 -4.36 51.66 35.03
N GLU A 105 -3.16 52.21 34.97
CA GLU A 105 -2.81 53.52 35.56
C GLU A 105 -2.35 54.46 34.45
#